data_AF-A0A8B6GDZ6-F1
#
_entry.id   AF-A0A8B6GDZ6-F1
#
_cell.length_a   1.000
_cell.length_b   1.000
_cell.length_c   1.000
_cell.angle_alpha   90.00
_cell.angle_beta   90.00
_cell.angle_gamma   90.00
#
_symmetry.space_group_name_H-M   'P 1'
#
loop_
_entity.id
_entity.type
_entity.pdbx_description
1 polymer ?
#
loop_
_entity_poly.entity_id
_entity_poly.type
_entity_poly.pdbx_seq_one_letter_code
_entity_poly.pdbx_strand_id
1 'polypeptide(L)'
;MVDKTTQEIIKCLDTAAKLLRGEAVSSNDNVGSSSRTSENTTHSSELAIPITTVHVPSPSFQYSRVTSYLRNLFKPYGTSKGRERGVNLPQPSASLSTWTHRFICLSSKDSETVPSKDEKRSLFEAGLGERKLTLVKTSDSSDFLQQLEEKFPKLKGCGGIELLRTSSASRSALQLINPGLHGYTVEYLSNCYLGQATCFIRPIQKDLDGTPIDEVEEVIYHVVQSN
;
A
#
# COMPACT_ATOMS: atom_id res chain seq x y z
N MET A 1 36.64 -43.54 -1.31
CA MET A 1 37.13 -42.14 -1.16
C MET A 1 35.90 -41.27 -1.13
N VAL A 2 35.49 -40.76 0.03
CA VAL A 2 34.31 -39.88 0.14
C VAL A 2 34.72 -38.52 -0.40
N ASP A 3 33.94 -37.98 -1.34
CA ASP A 3 34.20 -36.69 -1.96
C ASP A 3 34.11 -35.54 -0.94
N LYS A 4 34.83 -34.45 -1.21
CA LYS A 4 34.96 -33.31 -0.32
C LYS A 4 33.60 -32.67 0.01
N THR A 5 32.69 -32.67 -0.96
CA THR A 5 31.33 -32.15 -0.82
C THR A 5 30.52 -32.97 0.19
N THR A 6 30.58 -34.30 0.09
CA THR A 6 29.94 -35.20 1.06
C THR A 6 30.47 -34.99 2.48
N GLN A 7 31.76 -34.68 2.67
CA GLN A 7 32.30 -34.38 4.01
C GLN A 7 31.76 -33.06 4.60
N GLU A 8 31.61 -32.03 3.78
CA GLU A 8 31.05 -30.75 4.24
C GLU A 8 29.56 -30.86 4.61
N ILE A 9 28.80 -31.64 3.84
CA ILE A 9 27.39 -31.92 4.14
C ILE A 9 27.24 -32.66 5.47
N ILE A 10 28.06 -33.69 5.70
CA ILE A 10 28.04 -34.45 6.97
C ILE A 10 28.37 -33.53 8.16
N LYS A 11 29.38 -32.67 8.02
CA LYS A 11 29.78 -31.72 9.07
C LYS A 11 28.67 -30.71 9.40
N CYS A 12 27.97 -30.21 8.38
CA CYS A 12 26.86 -29.28 8.54
C CYS A 12 25.68 -29.93 9.29
N LEU A 13 25.31 -31.16 8.89
CA LEU A 13 24.23 -31.93 9.51
C LEU A 13 24.52 -32.25 10.99
N ASP A 14 25.75 -32.61 11.33
CA ASP A 14 26.14 -32.89 12.71
C ASP A 14 26.12 -31.62 13.59
N THR A 15 26.49 -30.47 13.01
CA THR A 15 26.42 -29.17 13.68
C THR A 15 24.97 -28.77 13.97
N ALA A 16 24.06 -28.93 12.99
CA ALA A 16 22.64 -28.66 13.16
C ALA A 16 22.00 -29.57 14.22
N ALA A 17 22.39 -30.85 14.27
CA ALA A 17 21.90 -31.80 15.26
C ALA A 17 22.34 -31.44 16.70
N LYS A 18 23.55 -30.89 16.88
CA LYS A 18 24.05 -30.38 18.17
C LYS A 18 23.26 -29.15 18.65
N LEU A 19 22.91 -28.24 17.74
CA LEU A 19 22.10 -27.07 18.06
C LEU A 19 20.68 -27.44 18.50
N LEU A 20 20.05 -28.43 17.85
CA LEU A 20 18.72 -28.92 18.23
C LEU A 20 18.69 -29.62 19.60
N ARG A 21 19.82 -30.21 20.02
CA ARG A 21 19.97 -30.83 21.34
C ARG A 21 20.26 -29.83 22.47
N GLY A 22 20.43 -28.54 22.15
CA GLY A 22 20.71 -27.50 23.14
C GLY A 22 22.12 -27.58 23.75
N GLU A 23 23.06 -28.30 23.10
CA GLU A 23 24.45 -28.34 23.52
C GLU A 23 25.16 -27.05 23.06
N ALA A 24 25.50 -26.18 24.01
CA ALA A 24 26.27 -24.97 23.76
C ALA A 24 27.65 -25.34 23.16
N VAL A 25 27.88 -24.94 21.91
CA VAL A 25 29.18 -25.06 21.26
C VAL A 25 30.14 -24.06 21.89
N SER A 26 31.03 -24.57 22.74
CA SER A 26 32.22 -23.84 23.18
C SER A 26 33.25 -23.86 22.04
N SER A 27 33.61 -22.69 21.53
CA SER A 27 34.85 -22.50 20.77
C SER A 27 35.37 -21.09 21.06
N ASN A 28 36.37 -21.05 21.94
CA ASN A 28 37.43 -20.06 21.91
C ASN A 28 37.95 -19.97 20.47
N ASP A 29 38.08 -18.77 19.94
CA ASP A 29 39.39 -18.29 19.54
C ASP A 29 39.45 -16.76 19.51
N ASN A 30 40.59 -16.33 20.04
CA ASN A 30 41.10 -15.00 20.32
C ASN A 30 41.70 -14.35 19.06
N VAL A 31 42.11 -13.08 19.20
CA VAL A 31 42.86 -12.21 18.26
C VAL A 31 41.94 -11.32 17.42
N GLY A 32 42.01 -10.00 17.44
CA GLY A 32 42.96 -9.09 18.07
C GLY A 32 42.66 -7.67 17.59
N SER A 33 42.67 -6.73 18.53
CA SER A 33 42.44 -5.30 18.38
C SER A 33 43.26 -4.61 17.29
N SER A 34 42.72 -3.54 16.72
CA SER A 34 43.50 -2.33 16.41
C SER A 34 42.61 -1.09 16.39
N SER A 35 42.81 -0.30 17.43
CA SER A 35 42.32 1.07 17.67
C SER A 35 43.14 2.09 16.87
N ARG A 36 42.50 3.18 16.39
CA ARG A 36 43.08 4.53 16.17
C ARG A 36 41.91 5.54 16.21
N THR A 37 41.64 6.32 17.26
CA THR A 37 42.25 7.60 17.70
C THR A 37 42.58 8.60 16.59
N SER A 38 41.88 9.74 16.56
CA SER A 38 42.46 11.07 16.33
C SER A 38 41.47 12.18 16.74
N GLU A 39 41.96 13.03 17.64
CA GLU A 39 41.38 14.30 18.13
C GLU A 39 41.77 15.46 17.18
N ASN A 40 41.00 16.56 17.18
CA ASN A 40 41.51 17.96 17.27
C ASN A 40 40.39 19.03 17.19
N THR A 41 40.03 19.58 18.34
CA THR A 41 40.08 20.99 18.80
C THR A 41 40.02 22.19 17.81
N THR A 42 38.91 22.94 17.91
CA THR A 42 38.72 24.43 18.11
C THR A 42 39.23 25.50 17.13
N HIS A 43 38.31 26.31 16.55
CA HIS A 43 38.24 27.78 16.75
C HIS A 43 36.96 28.43 16.16
N SER A 44 36.47 29.46 16.84
CA SER A 44 35.25 30.26 16.63
C SER A 44 35.22 31.11 15.36
N SER A 45 34.03 31.33 14.80
CA SER A 45 33.56 32.67 14.42
C SER A 45 32.04 32.72 14.27
N GLU A 46 31.52 33.73 14.97
CA GLU A 46 30.15 34.15 15.17
C GLU A 46 29.68 35.00 13.99
N LEU A 47 28.54 34.66 13.37
CA LEU A 47 27.60 35.61 12.77
C LEU A 47 26.19 35.01 12.83
N ALA A 48 25.41 35.47 13.81
CA ALA A 48 24.01 35.12 13.99
C ALA A 48 23.14 35.81 12.92
N ILE A 49 22.29 35.03 12.24
CA ILE A 49 21.18 35.55 11.44
C ILE A 49 19.89 35.26 12.23
N PRO A 50 19.03 36.27 12.51
CA PRO A 50 17.75 36.02 13.17
C PRO A 50 16.79 35.35 12.19
N ILE A 51 16.54 34.05 12.36
CA ILE A 51 15.44 33.38 11.65
C ILE A 51 14.15 33.69 12.41
N THR A 52 13.39 34.64 11.87
CA THR A 52 11.99 34.89 12.23
C THR A 52 11.22 33.58 12.11
N THR A 53 10.89 32.98 13.25
CA THR A 53 10.07 31.77 13.33
C THR A 53 8.65 32.12 12.91
N VAL A 54 8.30 31.84 11.65
CA VAL A 54 6.89 31.79 11.23
C VAL A 54 6.32 30.48 11.76
N HIS A 55 5.64 30.56 12.88
CA HIS A 55 4.81 29.49 13.42
C HIS A 55 3.66 29.23 12.44
N VAL A 56 3.80 28.21 11.58
CA VAL A 56 2.70 27.67 10.78
C VAL A 56 2.01 26.60 11.63
N PRO A 57 0.78 26.82 12.13
CA PRO A 57 0.10 25.79 12.90
C PRO A 57 -0.28 24.62 11.98
N SER A 58 0.12 23.42 12.41
CA SER A 58 -0.30 22.13 11.86
C SER A 58 -1.84 22.03 11.84
N PRO A 59 -2.47 21.63 10.72
CA PRO A 59 -3.92 21.52 10.65
C PRO A 59 -4.36 20.23 11.37
N SER A 60 -4.58 20.37 12.68
CA SER A 60 -5.38 19.43 13.44
C SER A 60 -6.84 19.43 12.96
N PHE A 61 -7.47 18.27 13.10
CA PHE A 61 -8.82 17.89 12.69
C PHE A 61 -9.95 18.81 13.22
N GLN A 62 -10.11 20.03 12.71
CA GLN A 62 -11.30 20.88 12.98
C GLN A 62 -11.83 21.67 11.76
N TYR A 63 -11.63 21.17 10.54
CA TYR A 63 -12.14 21.81 9.31
C TYR A 63 -13.64 21.57 9.01
N SER A 64 -14.46 21.30 10.02
CA SER A 64 -15.89 21.02 9.80
C SER A 64 -16.75 22.28 9.66
N ARG A 65 -16.47 23.36 10.41
CA ARG A 65 -17.34 24.54 10.43
C ARG A 65 -16.94 25.60 9.40
N VAL A 66 -15.64 25.84 9.24
CA VAL A 66 -15.12 26.90 8.35
C VAL A 66 -15.39 26.59 6.87
N THR A 67 -15.20 25.33 6.46
CA THR A 67 -15.49 24.88 5.09
C THR A 67 -16.97 25.00 4.75
N SER A 68 -17.86 24.70 5.71
CA SER A 68 -19.31 24.86 5.53
C SER A 68 -19.72 26.33 5.36
N TYR A 69 -19.04 27.25 6.06
CA TYR A 69 -19.30 28.68 5.97
C TYR A 69 -18.84 29.25 4.62
N LEU A 70 -17.64 28.87 4.17
CA LEU A 70 -17.14 29.22 2.83
C LEU A 70 -18.06 28.68 1.73
N ARG A 71 -18.55 27.44 1.86
CA ARG A 71 -19.51 26.86 0.91
C ARG A 71 -20.86 27.60 0.90
N ASN A 72 -21.23 28.27 1.98
CA ASN A 72 -22.45 29.09 2.05
C ASN A 72 -22.27 30.50 1.49
N LEU A 73 -21.07 31.08 1.60
CA LEU A 73 -20.73 32.42 1.05
C LEU A 73 -20.84 32.49 -0.47
N PHE A 74 -20.52 31.41 -1.16
CA PHE A 74 -20.58 31.32 -2.63
C PHE A 74 -21.88 30.72 -3.16
N LYS A 75 -22.94 30.62 -2.34
CA LYS A 75 -24.26 30.27 -2.86
C LYS A 75 -24.78 31.46 -3.68
N PRO A 76 -25.29 31.25 -4.91
CA PRO A 76 -25.90 32.34 -5.67
C PRO A 76 -27.01 32.96 -4.81
N TYR A 77 -27.02 34.28 -4.70
CA TYR A 77 -27.95 35.05 -3.88
C TYR A 77 -29.38 34.88 -4.43
N GLY A 78 -30.07 33.83 -3.99
CA GLY A 78 -31.50 33.64 -4.18
C GLY A 78 -32.24 34.37 -3.06
N THR A 79 -32.99 35.39 -3.44
CA THR A 79 -33.84 36.18 -2.54
C THR A 79 -34.82 35.27 -1.79
N SER A 80 -34.82 35.37 -0.47
CA SER A 80 -35.77 34.69 0.39
C SER A 80 -37.12 35.40 0.32
N LYS A 81 -38.06 34.83 -0.43
CA LYS A 81 -39.52 34.85 -0.19
C LYS A 81 -40.22 34.09 -1.32
N GLY A 82 -40.97 33.06 -0.97
CA GLY A 82 -41.79 32.30 -1.91
C GLY A 82 -41.41 30.84 -1.94
N ARG A 83 -42.25 30.02 -1.32
CA ARG A 83 -42.30 28.57 -1.52
C ARG A 83 -42.85 28.35 -2.93
N GLU A 84 -42.05 28.61 -3.95
CA GLU A 84 -42.40 28.34 -5.33
C GLU A 84 -41.56 27.19 -5.86
N ARG A 85 -42.29 26.23 -6.41
CA ARG A 85 -41.86 24.96 -6.96
C ARG A 85 -40.57 25.17 -7.76
N GLY A 86 -39.47 24.64 -7.20
CA GLY A 86 -38.23 24.52 -7.94
C GLY A 86 -38.54 23.86 -9.28
N VAL A 87 -38.15 24.55 -10.35
CA VAL A 87 -38.03 24.01 -11.70
C VAL A 87 -37.49 22.60 -11.57
N ASN A 88 -38.17 21.62 -12.19
CA ASN A 88 -37.64 20.27 -12.36
C ASN A 88 -36.34 20.38 -13.19
N LEU A 89 -35.22 20.71 -12.53
CA LEU A 89 -33.94 20.25 -13.02
C LEU A 89 -34.06 18.72 -13.09
N PRO A 90 -33.68 18.08 -14.20
CA PRO A 90 -33.60 16.63 -14.24
C PRO A 90 -32.82 16.21 -13.00
N GLN A 91 -33.45 15.45 -12.11
CA GLN A 91 -32.71 14.81 -11.03
C GLN A 91 -31.59 14.03 -11.73
N PRO A 92 -30.32 14.21 -11.36
CA PRO A 92 -29.29 13.32 -11.84
C PRO A 92 -29.78 11.91 -11.54
N SER A 93 -29.82 11.06 -12.57
CA SER A 93 -30.19 9.66 -12.49
C SER A 93 -29.67 9.07 -11.18
N ALA A 94 -30.53 8.36 -10.45
CA ALA A 94 -30.28 7.80 -9.12
C ALA A 94 -28.78 7.49 -8.93
N SER A 95 -28.07 8.31 -8.16
CA SER A 95 -26.60 8.21 -8.10
C SER A 95 -26.26 6.82 -7.57
N LEU A 96 -25.64 6.00 -8.42
CA LEU A 96 -25.22 4.66 -8.03
C LEU A 96 -24.33 4.77 -6.80
N SER A 97 -24.60 3.95 -5.77
CA SER A 97 -23.77 3.94 -4.58
C SER A 97 -22.40 3.37 -4.95
N THR A 98 -21.34 4.14 -4.76
CA THR A 98 -19.97 3.71 -5.07
C THR A 98 -19.15 3.51 -3.80
N TRP A 99 -18.08 2.73 -3.95
CA TRP A 99 -17.07 2.52 -2.93
C TRP A 99 -15.70 2.65 -3.57
N THR A 100 -14.90 3.57 -3.06
CA THR A 100 -13.55 3.81 -3.55
C THR A 100 -12.51 3.26 -2.58
N HIS A 101 -11.58 2.46 -3.07
CA HIS A 101 -10.61 1.79 -2.22
C HIS A 101 -9.23 1.63 -2.88
N ARG A 102 -8.20 1.36 -2.05
CA ARG A 102 -6.80 1.23 -2.47
C ARG A 102 -6.44 -0.24 -2.61
N PHE A 103 -5.84 -0.58 -3.74
CA PHE A 103 -5.42 -1.93 -4.11
C PHE A 103 -3.94 -1.93 -4.49
N ILE A 104 -3.21 -2.97 -4.07
CA ILE A 104 -1.83 -3.24 -4.51
C ILE A 104 -1.80 -4.67 -5.04
N CYS A 105 -1.26 -4.88 -6.22
CA CYS A 105 -1.04 -6.21 -6.77
C CYS A 105 0.38 -6.69 -6.43
N LEU A 106 0.48 -7.90 -5.90
CA LEU A 106 1.72 -8.58 -5.55
C LEU A 106 2.14 -9.44 -6.74
N SER A 107 3.45 -9.48 -7.03
CA SER A 107 3.98 -10.24 -8.15
C SER A 107 3.98 -11.74 -7.88
N SER A 108 4.26 -12.18 -6.66
CA SER A 108 4.35 -13.60 -6.32
C SER A 108 3.04 -14.17 -5.76
N LYS A 109 2.69 -15.38 -6.16
CA LYS A 109 1.55 -16.16 -5.64
C LYS A 109 1.68 -16.52 -4.16
N ASP A 110 2.91 -16.67 -3.67
CA ASP A 110 3.21 -17.11 -2.29
C ASP A 110 3.43 -15.90 -1.35
N SER A 111 3.06 -14.70 -1.78
CA SER A 111 3.24 -13.48 -0.98
C SER A 111 2.32 -13.49 0.24
N GLU A 112 2.92 -13.46 1.43
CA GLU A 112 2.22 -13.42 2.73
C GLU A 112 2.61 -12.22 3.59
N THR A 113 3.50 -11.35 3.10
CA THR A 113 4.00 -10.20 3.84
C THR A 113 3.70 -8.90 3.12
N VAL A 114 3.49 -7.83 3.88
CA VAL A 114 3.34 -6.48 3.35
C VAL A 114 4.65 -6.08 2.67
N PRO A 115 4.63 -5.68 1.40
CA PRO A 115 5.83 -5.29 0.68
C PRO A 115 6.48 -4.08 1.34
N SER A 116 7.80 -4.11 1.40
CA SER A 116 8.67 -3.02 1.82
C SER A 116 8.51 -1.78 0.91
N LYS A 117 9.13 -0.67 1.31
CA LYS A 117 9.04 0.58 0.53
C LYS A 117 9.63 0.42 -0.87
N ASP A 118 10.75 -0.29 -0.99
CA ASP A 118 11.44 -0.49 -2.27
C ASP A 118 10.67 -1.48 -3.16
N GLU A 119 10.16 -2.57 -2.59
CA GLU A 119 9.29 -3.51 -3.32
C GLU A 119 8.02 -2.82 -3.84
N LYS A 120 7.41 -1.94 -3.02
CA LYS A 120 6.26 -1.14 -3.49
C LYS A 120 6.61 -0.24 -4.67
N ARG A 121 7.84 0.30 -4.72
CA ARG A 121 8.31 1.09 -5.86
C ARG A 121 8.45 0.20 -7.09
N SER A 122 9.11 -0.96 -6.96
CA SER A 122 9.25 -1.90 -8.08
C SER A 122 7.90 -2.40 -8.60
N LEU A 123 6.95 -2.69 -7.70
CA LEU A 123 5.59 -3.04 -8.10
C LEU A 123 4.91 -1.89 -8.85
N PHE A 124 5.08 -0.65 -8.40
CA PHE A 124 4.53 0.52 -9.08
C PHE A 124 5.11 0.69 -10.48
N GLU A 125 6.42 0.59 -10.63
CA GLU A 125 7.13 0.62 -11.93
C GLU A 125 6.65 -0.51 -12.85
N ALA A 126 6.37 -1.69 -12.29
CA ALA A 126 5.81 -2.83 -13.01
C ALA A 126 4.29 -2.72 -13.31
N GLY A 127 3.63 -1.62 -12.95
CA GLY A 127 2.19 -1.42 -13.10
C GLY A 127 1.31 -2.26 -12.15
N LEU A 128 1.92 -2.91 -11.17
CA LEU A 128 1.28 -3.71 -10.12
C LEU A 128 1.11 -2.92 -8.80
N GLY A 129 1.67 -1.72 -8.70
CA GLY A 129 1.70 -0.94 -7.46
C GLY A 129 0.33 -0.39 -7.03
N GLU A 130 0.37 0.53 -6.08
CA GLU A 130 -0.86 1.04 -5.47
C GLU A 130 -1.74 1.81 -6.46
N ARG A 131 -2.99 1.36 -6.62
CA ARG A 131 -4.03 2.05 -7.39
C ARG A 131 -5.31 2.22 -6.59
N LYS A 132 -6.01 3.31 -6.87
CA LYS A 132 -7.30 3.64 -6.25
C LYS A 132 -8.43 3.33 -7.24
N LEU A 133 -9.33 2.42 -6.88
CA LEU A 133 -10.45 1.99 -7.72
C LEU A 133 -11.76 2.49 -7.13
N THR A 134 -12.61 3.12 -7.95
CA THR A 134 -13.98 3.49 -7.59
C THR A 134 -14.92 2.48 -8.21
N LEU A 135 -15.53 1.65 -7.37
CA LEU A 135 -16.37 0.53 -7.77
C LEU A 135 -17.83 0.83 -7.43
N VAL A 136 -18.77 0.34 -8.23
CA VAL A 136 -20.20 0.41 -7.90
C VAL A 136 -20.54 -0.68 -6.89
N LYS A 137 -21.24 -0.36 -5.80
CA LYS A 137 -21.50 -1.33 -4.72
C LYS A 137 -22.36 -2.52 -5.16
N THR A 138 -23.24 -2.31 -6.13
CA THR A 138 -24.11 -3.36 -6.68
C THR A 138 -23.42 -4.23 -7.72
N SER A 139 -22.14 -3.98 -8.03
CA SER A 139 -21.38 -4.82 -8.95
C SER A 139 -21.16 -6.21 -8.37
N ASP A 140 -21.32 -7.21 -9.22
CA ASP A 140 -21.08 -8.60 -8.89
C ASP A 140 -19.57 -8.92 -8.86
N SER A 141 -19.23 -10.19 -8.57
CA SER A 141 -17.84 -10.61 -8.53
C SER A 141 -17.17 -10.60 -9.91
N SER A 142 -17.91 -10.75 -11.00
CA SER A 142 -17.37 -10.76 -12.36
C SER A 142 -16.99 -9.35 -12.80
N ASP A 143 -17.90 -8.39 -12.60
CA ASP A 143 -17.70 -6.97 -12.85
C ASP A 143 -16.55 -6.41 -12.02
N PHE A 144 -16.43 -6.85 -10.77
CA PHE A 144 -15.31 -6.49 -9.90
C PHE A 144 -13.97 -6.98 -10.48
N LEU A 145 -13.90 -8.26 -10.87
CA LEU A 145 -12.69 -8.82 -11.47
C LEU A 145 -12.33 -8.14 -12.79
N GLN A 146 -13.31 -7.85 -13.64
CA GLN A 146 -13.08 -7.14 -14.90
C GLN A 146 -12.52 -5.73 -14.67
N GLN A 147 -13.09 -4.97 -13.74
CA GLN A 147 -12.58 -3.64 -13.37
C GLN A 147 -11.16 -3.73 -12.80
N LEU A 148 -10.86 -4.80 -12.07
CA LEU A 148 -9.53 -5.02 -11.53
C LEU A 148 -8.52 -5.34 -12.64
N GLU A 149 -8.87 -6.21 -13.58
CA GLU A 149 -8.03 -6.53 -14.76
C GLU A 149 -7.84 -5.35 -15.71
N GLU A 150 -8.81 -4.43 -15.79
CA GLU A 150 -8.64 -3.17 -16.54
C GLU A 150 -7.57 -2.29 -15.89
N LYS A 151 -7.57 -2.19 -14.54
CA LYS A 151 -6.60 -1.38 -13.81
C LYS A 151 -5.27 -2.07 -13.57
N PHE A 152 -5.22 -3.39 -13.62
CA PHE A 152 -4.01 -4.20 -13.52
C PHE A 152 -3.97 -5.18 -14.69
N PRO A 153 -3.60 -4.75 -15.91
CA PRO A 153 -3.63 -5.59 -17.11
C PRO A 153 -2.84 -6.90 -16.98
N LYS A 154 -1.77 -6.89 -16.17
CA LYS A 154 -0.95 -8.07 -15.88
C LYS A 154 -1.67 -9.17 -15.09
N LEU A 155 -2.83 -8.89 -14.48
CA LEU A 155 -3.66 -9.91 -13.84
C LEU A 155 -4.41 -10.79 -14.86
N LYS A 156 -4.56 -10.34 -16.11
CA LYS A 156 -5.27 -11.11 -17.14
C LYS A 156 -4.56 -12.45 -17.37
N GLY A 157 -5.32 -13.53 -17.28
CA GLY A 157 -4.79 -14.88 -17.51
C GLY A 157 -3.93 -15.45 -16.37
N CYS A 158 -3.90 -14.83 -15.18
CA CYS A 158 -3.24 -15.41 -14.00
C CYS A 158 -4.01 -16.59 -13.37
N GLY A 159 -5.21 -16.89 -13.90
CA GLY A 159 -6.01 -18.06 -13.54
C GLY A 159 -6.74 -17.96 -12.20
N GLY A 160 -6.73 -16.78 -11.58
CA GLY A 160 -7.44 -16.49 -10.35
C GLY A 160 -6.63 -15.60 -9.42
N ILE A 161 -7.32 -14.90 -8.53
CA ILE A 161 -6.70 -14.00 -7.56
C ILE A 161 -7.24 -14.25 -6.16
N GLU A 162 -6.42 -13.89 -5.19
CA GLU A 162 -6.81 -13.80 -3.79
C GLU A 162 -6.66 -12.37 -3.30
N LEU A 163 -7.58 -11.96 -2.43
CA LEU A 163 -7.52 -10.68 -1.76
C LEU A 163 -6.99 -10.87 -0.34
N LEU A 164 -6.03 -10.07 0.05
CA LEU A 164 -5.45 -10.08 1.38
C LEU A 164 -5.59 -8.71 2.01
N ARG A 165 -5.66 -8.71 3.34
CA ARG A 165 -5.54 -7.51 4.17
C ARG A 165 -4.37 -7.67 5.11
N THR A 166 -3.88 -6.58 5.65
CA THR A 166 -2.93 -6.68 6.77
C THR A 166 -3.61 -7.34 7.97
N SER A 167 -2.91 -8.27 8.60
CA SER A 167 -3.36 -8.94 9.82
C SER A 167 -3.55 -7.93 10.95
N SER A 168 -4.54 -8.19 11.81
CA SER A 168 -4.70 -7.41 13.05
C SER A 168 -3.60 -7.71 14.07
N ALA A 169 -2.97 -8.89 13.99
CA ALA A 169 -1.93 -9.31 14.94
C ALA A 169 -0.53 -8.78 14.56
N SER A 170 -0.28 -8.57 13.26
CA SER A 170 1.00 -8.06 12.77
C SER A 170 0.81 -7.09 11.61
N ARG A 171 1.51 -5.95 11.68
CA ARG A 171 1.53 -4.93 10.64
C ARG A 171 2.29 -5.35 9.38
N SER A 172 3.08 -6.42 9.44
CA SER A 172 3.86 -6.94 8.32
C SER A 172 3.25 -8.20 7.70
N ALA A 173 2.34 -8.90 8.38
CA ALA A 173 1.72 -10.12 7.86
C ALA A 173 0.43 -9.79 7.08
N LEU A 174 0.23 -10.51 5.98
CA LEU A 174 -1.01 -10.50 5.22
C LEU A 174 -1.89 -11.68 5.61
N GLN A 175 -3.19 -11.47 5.62
CA GLN A 175 -4.20 -12.47 5.89
C GLN A 175 -5.19 -12.51 4.74
N LEU A 176 -5.49 -13.71 4.27
CA LEU A 176 -6.50 -13.96 3.25
C LEU A 176 -7.87 -13.43 3.70
N ILE A 177 -8.53 -12.69 2.82
CA ILE A 177 -9.96 -12.39 2.89
C ILE A 177 -10.65 -13.55 2.20
N ASN A 178 -11.37 -14.37 2.95
CA ASN A 178 -12.13 -15.47 2.34
C ASN A 178 -13.22 -14.90 1.41
N PRO A 179 -13.44 -15.51 0.23
CA PRO A 179 -14.55 -15.12 -0.63
C PRO A 179 -15.88 -15.39 0.06
N GLY A 180 -16.88 -14.55 -0.21
CA GLY A 180 -18.25 -14.78 0.23
C GLY A 180 -18.93 -15.88 -0.60
N LEU A 181 -20.21 -16.14 -0.31
CA LEU A 181 -21.02 -17.13 -1.05
C LEU A 181 -21.07 -16.89 -2.56
N HIS A 182 -20.96 -15.63 -2.99
CA HIS A 182 -20.96 -15.20 -4.39
C HIS A 182 -19.59 -14.68 -4.85
N GLY A 183 -18.50 -15.09 -4.20
CA GLY A 183 -17.16 -14.61 -4.49
C GLY A 183 -16.86 -13.24 -3.85
N TYR A 184 -16.06 -12.44 -4.55
CA TYR A 184 -15.67 -11.10 -4.10
C TYR A 184 -16.59 -10.03 -4.70
N THR A 185 -17.76 -9.83 -4.09
CA THR A 185 -18.65 -8.73 -4.47
C THR A 185 -18.19 -7.43 -3.82
N VAL A 186 -18.47 -6.29 -4.48
CA VAL A 186 -18.06 -4.97 -3.98
C VAL A 186 -18.76 -4.65 -2.65
N GLU A 187 -20.03 -5.01 -2.52
CA GLU A 187 -20.79 -4.87 -1.27
C GLU A 187 -20.12 -5.62 -0.11
N TYR A 188 -19.77 -6.90 -0.32
CA TYR A 188 -19.10 -7.74 0.67
C TYR A 188 -17.76 -7.15 1.14
N LEU A 189 -16.93 -6.72 0.18
CA LEU A 189 -15.63 -6.12 0.45
C LEU A 189 -15.75 -4.78 1.21
N SER A 190 -16.72 -3.96 0.82
CA SER A 190 -16.94 -2.63 1.42
C SER A 190 -17.41 -2.69 2.87
N ASN A 191 -18.19 -3.70 3.24
CA ASN A 191 -18.82 -3.79 4.55
C ASN A 191 -17.98 -4.53 5.60
N CYS A 192 -17.24 -5.59 5.22
CA CYS A 192 -16.77 -6.56 6.20
C CYS A 192 -15.26 -6.58 6.46
N TYR A 193 -14.40 -6.22 5.50
CA TYR A 193 -12.98 -6.61 5.58
C TYR A 193 -11.95 -5.50 5.46
N LEU A 194 -12.26 -4.45 4.69
CA LEU A 194 -11.21 -3.56 4.19
C LEU A 194 -11.15 -2.20 4.88
N GLY A 195 -12.29 -1.58 5.22
CA GLY A 195 -12.31 -0.30 5.92
C GLY A 195 -11.35 0.73 5.28
N GLN A 196 -10.33 1.15 6.04
CA GLN A 196 -9.26 2.06 5.58
C GLN A 196 -7.95 1.34 5.18
N ALA A 197 -7.82 0.04 5.45
CA ALA A 197 -6.61 -0.72 5.15
C ALA A 197 -6.43 -0.86 3.64
N THR A 198 -5.20 -1.04 3.16
CA THR A 198 -4.97 -1.38 1.75
C THR A 198 -5.35 -2.82 1.49
N CYS A 199 -6.07 -3.08 0.39
CA CYS A 199 -6.28 -4.43 -0.11
C CYS A 199 -5.06 -4.85 -0.94
N PHE A 200 -4.51 -6.03 -0.65
CA PHE A 200 -3.48 -6.65 -1.45
C PHE A 200 -4.10 -7.72 -2.33
N ILE A 201 -3.61 -7.88 -3.54
CA ILE A 201 -4.05 -8.88 -4.51
C ILE A 201 -2.85 -9.75 -4.82
N ARG A 202 -2.99 -11.08 -4.76
CA ARG A 202 -1.96 -11.99 -5.27
C ARG A 202 -2.57 -12.97 -6.28
N PRO A 203 -1.81 -13.38 -7.31
CA PRO A 203 -2.26 -14.42 -8.21
C PRO A 203 -2.31 -15.78 -7.50
N ILE A 204 -3.14 -16.71 -7.97
CA ILE A 204 -3.22 -18.07 -7.40
C ILE A 204 -2.29 -19.03 -8.16
N GLN A 205 -2.29 -18.97 -9.50
CA GLN A 205 -1.70 -20.04 -10.30
C GLN A 205 -0.28 -19.73 -10.79
N LYS A 206 0.05 -18.45 -11.07
CA LYS A 206 1.32 -18.04 -11.66
C LYS A 206 1.76 -16.68 -11.16
N ASP A 207 3.07 -16.52 -10.93
CA ASP A 207 3.67 -15.22 -10.66
C ASP A 207 3.51 -14.27 -11.85
N LEU A 208 3.35 -12.99 -11.53
CA LEU A 208 3.22 -11.91 -12.49
C LEU A 208 4.59 -11.36 -12.88
N ASP A 209 4.66 -10.84 -14.09
CA ASP A 209 5.88 -10.23 -14.59
C ASP A 209 6.19 -8.91 -13.83
N GLY A 210 7.35 -8.86 -13.20
CA GLY A 210 7.87 -7.71 -12.47
C GLY A 210 8.64 -6.70 -13.35
N THR A 211 8.70 -6.90 -14.66
CA THR A 211 9.31 -5.93 -15.57
C THR A 211 8.62 -4.57 -15.48
N PRO A 212 9.38 -3.46 -15.45
CA PRO A 212 8.80 -2.13 -15.49
C PRO A 212 8.02 -1.96 -16.80
N ILE A 213 6.87 -1.29 -16.73
CA ILE A 213 6.08 -0.96 -17.92
C ILE A 213 6.64 0.36 -18.46
N ASP A 214 7.11 0.35 -19.71
CA ASP A 214 7.68 1.54 -20.39
C ASP A 214 6.62 2.58 -20.81
N GLU A 215 5.35 2.38 -20.43
CA GLU A 215 4.24 3.23 -20.84
C GLU A 215 4.17 4.51 -20.01
N VAL A 216 4.92 5.50 -20.50
CA VAL A 216 4.59 6.92 -20.51
C VAL A 216 3.21 7.14 -21.14
N GLU A 217 2.11 7.00 -20.41
CA GLU A 217 0.85 7.73 -20.63
C GLU A 217 -0.12 7.55 -19.44
N GLU A 218 -0.79 8.64 -19.04
CA GLU A 218 -1.83 8.79 -18.00
C GLU A 218 -1.50 9.08 -16.51
N VAL A 219 -0.24 9.13 -16.03
CA VAL A 219 -0.01 9.56 -14.61
C VAL A 219 0.33 11.06 -14.46
N ILE A 220 0.66 11.76 -15.55
CA ILE A 220 1.12 13.17 -15.46
C ILE A 220 -0.04 14.20 -15.39
N TYR A 221 -1.28 13.86 -15.80
CA TYR A 221 -2.35 14.88 -15.85
C TYR A 221 -2.89 15.34 -14.49
N HIS A 222 -2.57 14.67 -13.37
CA HIS A 222 -3.06 15.10 -12.05
C HIS A 222 -2.04 15.87 -11.20
N VAL A 223 -0.77 15.96 -11.60
CA VAL A 223 0.24 16.71 -10.82
C VAL A 223 0.49 18.12 -11.39
N VAL A 224 0.12 18.40 -12.63
CA VAL A 224 0.48 19.68 -13.30
C VAL A 224 -0.64 20.74 -13.25
N GLN A 225 -1.86 20.43 -12.78
CA GLN A 225 -2.93 21.45 -12.60
C GLN A 225 -3.00 22.04 -11.18
N SER A 226 -1.95 21.89 -10.38
CA SER A 226 -1.85 22.55 -9.08
C SER A 226 -0.44 23.08 -8.88
N ASN A 227 -0.05 24.02 -9.73
CA ASN A 227 0.96 25.03 -9.42
C ASN A 227 0.59 26.34 -10.12
#